data_AF-A0A317Z8Q2-F1
#
_entry.id   AF-A0A317Z8Q2-F1
#
_cell.length_a   1.000
_cell.length_b   1.000
_cell.length_c   1.000
_cell.angle_alpha   90.00
_cell.angle_beta   90.00
_cell.angle_gamma   90.00
#
_symmetry.space_group_name_H-M   'P 1'
#
loop_
_entity.id
_entity.type
_entity.pdbx_description
1 polymer ?
#
loop_
_entity_poly.entity_id
_entity_poly.type
_entity_poly.pdbx_seq_one_letter_code
_entity_poly.pdbx_strand_id
1 'polypeptide(L)' 'MIYVILYSKELFTGVFNTHADDVYYTDKNKVFKRLEDEGYRFEHDDTFLRDNHTIAEIIGLEEAF' A
#
# COMPACT_ATOMS: atom_id res chain seq x y z
N MET A 1 9.02 -12.23 7.59
CA MET A 1 8.42 -11.51 6.46
C MET A 1 8.60 -10.03 6.70
N ILE A 2 9.10 -9.30 5.71
CA ILE A 2 9.15 -7.84 5.73
C ILE A 2 8.02 -7.34 4.85
N TYR A 3 7.34 -6.27 5.24
CA TYR A 3 6.25 -5.66 4.49
C TYR A 3 6.62 -4.23 4.11
N VAL A 4 6.16 -3.79 2.94
CA VAL A 4 6.24 -2.41 2.46
C VAL A 4 4.91 -2.02 1.83
N ILE A 5 4.56 -0.74 1.86
CA ILE A 5 3.36 -0.23 1.18
C ILE A 5 3.75 0.21 -0.22
N LEU A 6 2.99 -0.20 -1.24
CA LEU A 6 3.08 0.32 -2.59
C LEU A 6 1.93 1.29 -2.83
N TYR A 7 2.24 2.57 -2.98
CA TYR A 7 1.25 3.61 -3.25
C TYR A 7 1.12 3.84 -4.74
N SER A 8 -0.11 3.78 -5.26
CA SER A 8 -0.43 4.02 -6.66
C SER A 8 -1.51 5.09 -6.77
N LYS A 9 -1.27 6.10 -7.60
CA LYS A 9 -2.25 7.14 -7.91
C LYS A 9 -2.50 7.22 -9.41
N GLU A 10 -3.74 7.07 -9.84
CA GLU A 10 -4.15 7.30 -11.21
C GLU A 10 -4.11 8.80 -11.53
N LEU A 11 -3.40 9.16 -12.59
CA LEU A 11 -3.36 10.50 -13.15
C LEU A 11 -4.50 10.68 -14.15
N PHE A 12 -4.84 11.93 -14.46
CA PHE A 12 -5.88 12.25 -15.45
C PHE A 12 -5.66 11.62 -16.84
N THR A 13 -4.41 11.26 -17.16
CA THR A 13 -4.04 10.57 -18.41
C THR A 13 -4.33 9.06 -18.39
N GLY A 14 -4.87 8.51 -17.29
CA GLY A 14 -5.04 7.07 -17.07
C GLY A 14 -3.74 6.32 -16.74
N VAL A 15 -2.65 7.07 -16.48
CA VAL A 15 -1.35 6.50 -16.08
C VAL A 15 -1.29 6.45 -14.57
N PHE A 16 -0.78 5.35 -14.01
CA PHE A 16 -0.52 5.24 -12.58
C PHE A 16 0.87 5.77 -12.25
N ASN A 17 0.94 6.67 -11.28
CA ASN A 17 2.19 7.03 -10.63
C ASN A 17 2.32 6.19 -9.36
N THR A 18 3.32 5.31 -9.35
CA THR A 18 3.51 4.29 -8.33
C THR A 18 4.87 4.46 -7.65
N HIS A 19 4.88 4.40 -6.32
CA HIS A 19 6.10 4.43 -5.52
C HIS A 19 5.94 3.57 -4.26
N ALA A 20 7.03 2.93 -3.84
CA ALA A 20 7.07 2.23 -2.57
C ALA A 20 7.29 3.22 -1.43
N ASP A 21 6.70 2.91 -0.28
CA ASP A 21 6.98 3.58 0.99
C ASP A 21 8.44 3.38 1.38
N ASP A 22 9.00 4.34 2.13
CA ASP A 22 10.38 4.27 2.62
C ASP A 22 10.48 3.54 3.97
N VAL A 23 9.34 3.18 4.56
CA VAL A 23 9.25 2.42 5.81
C VAL A 23 8.98 0.94 5.55
N TYR A 24 9.81 0.10 6.18
CA TYR A 24 9.63 -1.35 6.23
C TYR A 24 9.03 -1.78 7.56
N TYR A 25 8.14 -2.77 7.50
CA TYR A 25 7.41 -3.29 8.66
C TYR A 25 7.67 -4.78 8.83
N THR A 26 7.78 -5.24 10.07
CA THR A 26 7.83 -6.67 10.41
C THR A 26 6.51 -7.19 10.98
N ASP A 27 5.55 -6.29 11.20
CA ASP A 27 4.20 -6.59 11.71
C ASP A 27 3.17 -5.98 10.76
N LYS A 28 2.44 -6.86 10.06
CA LYS A 28 1.45 -6.47 9.06
C LYS A 28 0.34 -5.61 9.67
N ASN A 29 -0.06 -5.84 10.93
CA ASN A 29 -1.13 -5.07 11.57
C ASN A 29 -0.75 -3.60 11.76
N LYS A 30 0.55 -3.28 11.88
CA LYS A 30 1.01 -1.89 11.90
C LYS A 30 0.83 -1.20 10.55
N VAL A 31 0.98 -1.96 9.46
CA VAL A 31 0.73 -1.47 8.10
C VAL A 31 -0.76 -1.16 7.91
N PHE A 32 -1.64 -2.08 8.31
CA PHE A 32 -3.10 -1.87 8.31
C PHE A 32 -3.46 -0.59 9.07
N LYS A 33 -3.00 -0.46 10.32
CA LYS A 33 -3.29 0.71 11.14
C LYS A 33 -2.77 2.01 10.51
N ARG A 34 -1.56 1.99 9.94
CA ARG A 34 -0.98 3.14 9.25
C ARG A 34 -1.86 3.61 8.10
N LEU A 35 -2.34 2.67 7.27
CA LEU A 35 -3.23 2.95 6.14
C LEU A 35 -4.58 3.50 6.61
N GLU A 36 -5.18 2.91 7.65
CA GLU A 36 -6.42 3.43 8.26
C GLU A 36 -6.24 4.85 8.81
N ASP A 37 -5.13 5.12 9.52
CA ASP A 37 -4.79 6.45 10.06
C ASP A 37 -4.58 7.49 8.94
N GLU A 38 -4.16 7.07 7.74
CA GLU A 38 -4.02 7.90 6.53
C GLU A 38 -5.33 8.05 5.73
N GLY A 39 -6.42 7.41 6.17
CA GLY A 39 -7.74 7.47 5.56
C GLY A 39 -7.96 6.47 4.42
N TYR A 40 -7.09 5.48 4.27
CA TYR A 40 -7.35 4.34 3.39
C TYR A 40 -8.34 3.37 4.03
N ARG A 41 -9.15 2.72 3.19
CA ARG A 41 -10.11 1.70 3.59
C ARG A 41 -9.75 0.39 2.91
N PHE A 42 -9.74 -0.69 3.68
CA PHE A 42 -9.52 -2.03 3.14
C PHE A 42 -10.57 -2.37 2.09
N GLU A 43 -10.12 -2.93 0.96
CA GLU A 43 -10.99 -3.40 -0.12
C GLU A 43 -10.95 -4.93 -0.22
N HIS A 44 -9.84 -5.50 -0.68
CA HIS A 44 -9.60 -6.95 -0.81
C HIS A 44 -8.09 -7.23 -0.93
N ASP A 45 -7.65 -8.46 -0.65
CA ASP A 45 -6.28 -8.96 -0.93
C ASP A 45 -5.15 -7.94 -0.69
N ASP A 46 -5.06 -7.43 0.55
CA ASP A 46 -4.03 -6.46 0.96
C ASP A 46 -4.05 -5.11 0.21
N THR A 47 -5.12 -4.83 -0.50
CA THR A 47 -5.38 -3.60 -1.25
C THR A 47 -6.33 -2.68 -0.47
N PHE A 48 -6.02 -1.39 -0.50
CA PHE A 48 -6.76 -0.35 0.19
C PHE A 48 -7.01 0.86 -0.71
N LEU A 49 -8.15 1.50 -0.52
CA LEU A 49 -8.59 2.67 -1.28
C LEU A 49 -8.79 3.88 -0.37
N ARG A 50 -8.26 5.04 -0.77
CA ARG A 50 -8.52 6.31 -0.07
C ARG A 50 -9.53 7.17 -0.81
N ASP A 51 -9.44 7.23 -2.12
CA ASP A 51 -10.38 7.92 -3.03
C ASP A 51 -10.44 7.18 -4.37
N ASN A 52 -11.21 7.68 -5.33
CA ASN A 52 -11.47 7.02 -6.61
C ASN A 52 -10.21 6.77 -7.46
N HIS A 53 -9.05 7.34 -7.11
CA HIS A 53 -7.84 7.26 -7.91
C HIS A 53 -6.60 6.93 -7.08
N THR A 54 -6.74 6.62 -5.78
CA THR A 54 -5.60 6.41 -4.88
C THR A 54 -5.72 5.06 -4.18
N ILE A 55 -4.74 4.21 -4.46
CA ILE A 55 -4.64 2.82 -4.03
C ILE A 55 -3.36 2.65 -3.20
N ALA A 56 -3.41 1.79 -2.18
CA ALA A 56 -2.25 1.30 -1.46
C ALA A 56 -2.32 -0.24 -1.37
N GLU A 57 -1.19 -0.90 -1.60
CA GLU A 57 -1.07 -2.36 -1.50
C GLU A 57 0.01 -2.73 -0.48
N ILE A 58 -0.24 -3.74 0.35
CA ILE A 58 0.78 -4.28 1.26
C ILE A 58 1.54 -5.39 0.55
N ILE A 59 2.82 -5.15 0.26
CA ILE A 59 3.70 -6.12 -0.40
C ILE A 59 4.56 -6.83 0.64
N GLY A 60 4.49 -8.17 0.66
CA GLY A 60 5.42 -9.01 1.40
C GLY A 60 6.71 -9.19 0.61
N LEU A 61 7.85 -8.81 1.20
CA LEU A 61 9.18 -9.06 0.65
C LEU A 61 9.68 -10.38 1.25
N GLU A 62 9.78 -11.40 0.41
CA GLU A 62 10.50 -12.63 0.73
C GLU A 62 12.00 -12.42 0.49
N GLU A 63 12.84 -12.98 1.37
CA GLU A 63 14.26 -13.07 1.08
C GLU A 63 14.43 -14.02 -0.11
N ALA A 64 15.05 -13.55 -1.19
CA ALA A 64 15.46 -14.41 -2.29
C ALA A 64 16.61 -15.29 -1.78
N PHE A 65 16.31 -16.53 -1.41
CA PHE A 65 17.29 -17.56 -1.04
C PHE A 65 17.92 -18.20 -2.28
#